data_AF-A0A8T2Q1W6-F1
#
_entry.id   AF-A0A8T2Q1W6-F1
#
_cell.length_a   1.000
_cell.length_b   1.000
_cell.length_c   1.000
_cell.angle_alpha   90.00
_cell.angle_beta   90.00
_cell.angle_gamma   90.00
#
_symmetry.space_group_name_H-M   'P 1'
#
loop_
_entity.id
_entity.type
_entity.pdbx_description
1 polymer ?
#
loop_
_entity_poly.entity_id
_entity_poly.type
_entity_poly.pdbx_seq_one_letter_code
_entity_poly.pdbx_strand_id
1 'polypeptide(L)'
;MPENDSLMARNTHCLETMIQCIEDYHTEDEELVTNAIETFVNLAPYLNFRALSEKMSEQTMEKRAIEAILRMLESPVKAWHCSAAEFLGRLIVNPDNEPSLLPYVHQIYKRLVDLLSLPGADAQAAAVAALYNFAEVNMDCRLRLASERWAIGRLVKIIQAPHALSEVCRKAALTLESLSSEPQNKSLLLAYEHTFAELAFSDGKFSDTFARILWELSSRSGSKVSAARGVWGS
;
A
#
# COMPACT_ATOMS: atom_id res chain seq x y z
N MET A 1 10.86 13.17 -18.73
CA MET A 1 12.34 13.41 -18.79
C MET A 1 12.69 13.85 -17.38
N PRO A 2 13.60 13.20 -16.66
CA PRO A 2 13.73 13.39 -15.21
C PRO A 2 13.89 14.85 -14.76
N GLU A 3 14.56 15.67 -15.57
CA GLU A 3 14.71 17.12 -15.33
C GLU A 3 13.39 17.89 -15.48
N ASN A 4 12.58 17.59 -16.49
CA ASN A 4 11.25 18.18 -16.67
C ASN A 4 10.33 17.83 -15.51
N ASP A 5 10.35 16.57 -15.08
CA ASP A 5 9.46 16.06 -14.05
C ASP A 5 9.77 16.74 -12.70
N SER A 6 11.05 16.94 -12.40
CA SER A 6 11.50 17.71 -11.23
C SER A 6 11.10 19.19 -11.28
N LEU A 7 11.21 19.84 -12.45
CA LEU A 7 10.80 21.25 -12.63
C LEU A 7 9.29 21.43 -12.51
N MET A 8 8.51 20.53 -13.11
CA MET A 8 7.05 20.53 -13.05
C MET A 8 6.55 20.29 -11.62
N ALA A 9 7.17 19.37 -10.88
CA ALA A 9 6.82 19.07 -9.48
C ALA A 9 7.05 20.25 -8.50
N ARG A 10 7.80 21.28 -8.91
CA ARG A 10 8.02 22.51 -8.14
C ARG A 10 7.16 23.69 -8.60
N ASN A 11 6.44 23.54 -9.71
CA ASN A 11 5.61 24.59 -10.25
C ASN A 11 4.20 24.51 -9.64
N THR A 12 3.95 25.31 -8.60
CA THR A 12 2.68 25.33 -7.87
C THR A 12 1.48 25.60 -8.76
N HIS A 13 1.60 26.45 -9.79
CA HIS A 13 0.50 26.72 -10.71
C HIS A 13 0.18 25.52 -11.61
N CYS A 14 1.20 24.80 -12.07
CA CYS A 14 1.03 23.56 -12.83
C CYS A 14 0.32 22.51 -11.96
N LEU A 15 0.78 22.31 -10.73
CA LEU A 15 0.16 21.38 -9.78
C LEU A 15 -1.29 21.76 -9.48
N GLU A 16 -1.56 23.04 -9.20
CA GLU A 16 -2.91 23.56 -8.93
C GLU A 16 -3.87 23.25 -10.08
N THR A 17 -3.42 23.46 -11.32
CA THR A 17 -4.24 23.22 -12.52
C THR A 17 -4.55 21.75 -12.70
N MET A 18 -3.57 20.86 -12.47
CA MET A 18 -3.79 19.41 -12.52
C MET A 18 -4.72 18.94 -11.41
N ILE A 19 -4.55 19.44 -10.18
CA ILE A 19 -5.41 19.09 -9.05
C ILE A 19 -6.85 19.52 -9.35
N GLN A 20 -7.05 20.75 -9.84
CA GLN A 20 -8.38 21.25 -10.21
C GLN A 20 -9.04 20.39 -11.28
N CYS A 21 -8.29 20.01 -12.32
CA CYS A 21 -8.79 19.12 -13.37
C CYS A 21 -9.23 17.75 -12.82
N ILE A 22 -8.49 17.18 -11.87
CA ILE A 22 -8.85 15.91 -11.21
C ILE A 22 -10.06 16.09 -10.28
N GLU A 23 -10.17 17.23 -9.58
CA GLU A 23 -11.33 17.54 -8.73
C GLU A 23 -12.63 17.66 -9.53
N ASP A 24 -12.54 18.24 -10.73
CA ASP A 24 -13.68 18.49 -11.62
C ASP A 24 -14.01 17.32 -12.57
N TYR A 25 -13.59 16.10 -12.22
CA TYR A 25 -13.72 14.91 -13.09
C TYR A 25 -15.14 14.56 -13.54
N HIS A 26 -16.17 15.10 -12.89
CA HIS A 26 -17.57 14.92 -13.27
C HIS A 26 -18.00 15.82 -14.45
N THR A 27 -17.31 16.94 -14.64
CA THR A 27 -17.63 17.95 -15.67
C THR A 27 -16.56 18.04 -16.74
N GLU A 28 -15.33 17.65 -16.41
CA GLU A 28 -14.21 17.60 -17.35
C GLU A 28 -14.28 16.40 -18.29
N ASP A 29 -13.54 16.50 -19.39
CA ASP A 29 -13.36 15.41 -20.35
C ASP A 29 -12.56 14.24 -19.74
N GLU A 30 -12.99 13.00 -19.99
CA GLU A 30 -12.38 11.79 -19.40
C GLU A 30 -10.90 11.63 -19.82
N GLU A 31 -10.55 11.97 -21.06
CA GLU A 31 -9.18 11.91 -21.56
C GLU A 31 -8.32 12.97 -20.88
N LEU A 32 -8.88 14.17 -20.67
CA LEU A 32 -8.19 15.24 -19.94
C LEU A 32 -7.88 14.85 -18.49
N VAL A 33 -8.88 14.30 -17.77
CA VAL A 33 -8.69 13.82 -16.39
C VAL A 33 -7.66 12.68 -16.35
N THR A 34 -7.71 11.77 -17.31
CA THR A 34 -6.75 10.66 -17.43
C THR A 34 -5.33 11.17 -17.63
N ASN A 35 -5.13 12.12 -18.55
CA ASN A 35 -3.84 12.75 -18.79
C ASN A 35 -3.34 13.51 -17.55
N ALA A 36 -4.23 14.20 -16.84
CA ALA A 36 -3.89 14.93 -15.62
C ALA A 36 -3.41 13.99 -14.51
N ILE A 37 -4.14 12.91 -14.23
CA ILE A 37 -3.74 11.95 -13.18
C ILE A 37 -2.48 11.18 -13.55
N GLU A 38 -2.30 10.77 -14.81
CA GLU A 38 -1.08 10.09 -15.27
C GLU A 38 0.14 11.01 -15.20
N THR A 39 -0.03 12.29 -15.56
CA THR A 39 1.01 13.30 -15.35
C THR A 39 1.35 13.41 -13.87
N PHE A 40 0.34 13.47 -13.01
CA PHE A 40 0.55 13.59 -11.57
C PHE A 40 1.28 12.36 -10.97
N VAL A 41 0.98 11.15 -11.45
CA VAL A 41 1.73 9.91 -11.12
C VAL A 41 3.21 10.00 -11.49
N ASN A 42 3.53 10.59 -12.63
CA ASN A 42 4.91 10.77 -13.07
C ASN A 42 5.67 11.78 -12.19
N LEU A 43 4.96 12.77 -11.63
CA LEU A 43 5.54 13.75 -10.71
C LEU A 43 5.70 13.23 -9.28
N ALA A 44 4.94 12.21 -8.87
CA ALA A 44 4.90 11.70 -7.49
C ALA A 44 6.27 11.50 -6.82
N PRO A 45 7.31 10.94 -7.48
CA PRO A 45 8.64 10.76 -6.86
C PRO A 45 9.36 12.09 -6.52
N TYR A 46 8.95 13.20 -7.14
CA TYR A 46 9.55 14.52 -6.98
C TYR A 46 8.72 15.45 -6.11
N LEU A 47 7.49 15.06 -5.76
CA LEU A 47 6.60 15.85 -4.92
C LEU A 47 7.06 15.79 -3.45
N ASN A 48 7.17 16.97 -2.86
CA ASN A 48 7.37 17.16 -1.44
C ASN A 48 6.35 18.19 -0.95
N PHE A 49 5.27 17.72 -0.35
CA PHE A 49 4.19 18.60 0.10
C PHE A 49 4.65 19.59 1.17
N ARG A 50 5.60 19.19 2.02
CA ARG A 50 6.18 20.09 3.02
C ARG A 50 6.92 21.27 2.40
N ALA A 51 7.70 21.02 1.35
CA ALA A 51 8.40 22.08 0.61
C ALA A 51 7.43 22.98 -0.17
N LEU A 52 6.28 22.44 -0.57
CA LEU A 52 5.20 23.21 -1.17
C LEU A 52 4.42 24.01 -0.13
N SER A 53 4.34 23.57 1.13
CA SER A 53 3.48 24.13 2.19
C SER A 53 4.04 25.39 2.89
N GLU A 54 5.12 26.00 2.42
CA GLU A 54 5.76 27.14 3.10
C GLU A 54 4.88 28.42 3.11
N LYS A 55 3.81 28.48 2.31
CA LYS A 55 2.77 29.52 2.38
C LYS A 55 1.40 28.93 2.77
N MET A 56 0.60 29.69 3.52
CA MET A 56 -0.76 29.30 3.99
C MET A 56 -1.70 28.80 2.88
N SER A 57 -1.60 29.31 1.64
CA SER A 57 -2.40 28.84 0.50
C SER A 57 -2.02 27.43 0.03
N GLU A 58 -0.79 27.00 0.30
CA GLU A 58 -0.23 25.75 -0.20
C GLU A 58 -0.50 24.57 0.76
N GLN A 59 -0.74 24.82 2.06
CA GLN A 59 -1.33 23.83 2.98
C GLN A 59 -2.70 23.31 2.48
N THR A 60 -3.44 24.17 1.78
CA THR A 60 -4.71 23.80 1.16
C THR A 60 -4.47 22.89 -0.05
N MET A 61 -3.37 23.10 -0.79
CA MET A 61 -3.03 22.34 -1.99
C MET A 61 -2.66 20.88 -1.66
N GLU A 62 -1.87 20.64 -0.63
CA GLU A 62 -1.54 19.28 -0.16
C GLU A 62 -2.80 18.48 0.13
N LYS A 63 -3.67 19.04 0.98
CA LYS A 63 -4.92 18.39 1.37
C LYS A 63 -5.81 18.13 0.15
N ARG A 64 -5.95 19.12 -0.74
CA ARG A 64 -6.73 18.98 -1.99
C ARG A 64 -6.17 17.89 -2.89
N ALA A 65 -4.85 17.85 -3.09
CA ALA A 65 -4.19 16.83 -3.89
C ALA A 65 -4.48 15.43 -3.35
N ILE A 66 -4.36 15.22 -2.04
CA ILE A 66 -4.63 13.93 -1.41
C ILE A 66 -6.12 13.57 -1.55
N GLU A 67 -7.03 14.49 -1.25
CA GLU A 67 -8.47 14.24 -1.38
C GLU A 67 -8.89 13.95 -2.83
N ALA A 68 -8.34 14.67 -3.80
CA ALA A 68 -8.58 14.44 -5.22
C ALA A 68 -8.14 13.01 -5.62
N ILE A 69 -6.96 12.58 -5.18
CA ILE A 69 -6.45 11.23 -5.43
C ILE A 69 -7.28 10.16 -4.73
N LEU A 70 -7.77 10.41 -3.51
CA LEU A 70 -8.66 9.48 -2.82
C LEU A 70 -9.99 9.29 -3.56
N ARG A 71 -10.55 10.36 -4.15
CA ARG A 71 -11.74 10.26 -5.02
C ARG A 71 -11.43 9.42 -6.27
N MET A 72 -10.27 9.61 -6.88
CA MET A 72 -9.83 8.81 -8.04
C MET A 72 -9.61 7.34 -7.69
N LEU A 73 -9.09 7.04 -6.49
CA LEU A 73 -8.91 5.69 -5.97
C LEU A 73 -10.25 4.94 -5.81
N GLU A 74 -11.32 5.68 -5.46
CA GLU A 74 -12.69 5.16 -5.34
C GLU A 74 -13.42 5.07 -6.68
N SER A 75 -12.87 5.65 -7.76
CA SER A 75 -13.51 5.69 -9.07
C SER A 75 -13.77 4.29 -9.68
N PRO A 76 -14.90 4.11 -10.39
CA PRO A 76 -15.12 2.92 -11.20
C PRO A 76 -14.26 2.88 -12.46
N VAL A 77 -13.67 4.01 -12.88
CA VAL A 77 -12.82 4.09 -14.08
C VAL A 77 -11.49 3.41 -13.79
N LYS A 78 -11.17 2.36 -14.55
CA LYS A 78 -9.98 1.52 -14.34
C LYS A 78 -8.68 2.32 -14.34
N ALA A 79 -8.51 3.18 -15.35
CA ALA A 79 -7.30 3.99 -15.47
C ALA A 79 -7.08 4.86 -14.22
N TRP A 80 -8.14 5.48 -13.70
CA TRP A 80 -8.04 6.42 -12.59
C TRP A 80 -7.71 5.74 -11.27
N HIS A 81 -8.36 4.62 -10.92
CA HIS A 81 -8.01 3.95 -9.66
C HIS A 81 -6.65 3.27 -9.71
N CYS A 82 -6.19 2.81 -10.88
CA CYS A 82 -4.83 2.30 -11.05
C CYS A 82 -3.80 3.41 -10.84
N SER A 83 -3.99 4.54 -11.52
CA SER A 83 -3.11 5.71 -11.40
C SER A 83 -3.12 6.29 -9.99
N ALA A 84 -4.28 6.35 -9.33
CA ALA A 84 -4.37 6.81 -7.93
C ALA A 84 -3.62 5.86 -6.97
N ALA A 85 -3.77 4.53 -7.13
CA ALA A 85 -3.04 3.56 -6.32
C ALA A 85 -1.53 3.69 -6.53
N GLU A 86 -1.08 3.82 -7.78
CA GLU A 86 0.32 4.01 -8.11
C GLU A 86 0.88 5.33 -7.56
N PHE A 87 0.13 6.44 -7.69
CA PHE A 87 0.50 7.73 -7.13
C PHE A 87 0.77 7.62 -5.63
N LEU A 88 -0.19 7.06 -4.86
CA LEU A 88 -0.06 6.90 -3.41
C LEU A 88 1.14 6.04 -3.04
N GLY A 89 1.34 4.93 -3.77
CA GLY A 89 2.49 4.05 -3.59
C GLY A 89 3.82 4.73 -3.86
N ARG A 90 3.92 5.61 -4.87
CA ARG A 90 5.14 6.37 -5.17
C ARG A 90 5.37 7.51 -4.17
N LEU A 91 4.30 8.18 -3.77
CA LEU A 91 4.35 9.36 -2.90
C LEU A 91 4.84 9.02 -1.48
N ILE A 92 4.39 7.88 -0.92
CA ILE A 92 4.72 7.46 0.45
C ILE A 92 6.21 7.09 0.62
N VAL A 93 6.92 6.80 -0.48
CA VAL A 93 8.37 6.50 -0.44
C VAL A 93 9.18 7.71 0.04
N ASN A 94 8.67 8.93 -0.15
CA ASN A 94 9.28 10.13 0.41
C ASN A 94 8.80 10.32 1.87
N PRO A 95 9.68 10.21 2.88
CA PRO A 95 9.30 10.31 4.28
C PRO A 95 8.73 11.69 4.66
N ASP A 96 9.04 12.75 3.91
CA ASP A 96 8.46 14.08 4.16
C ASP A 96 6.96 14.13 3.85
N ASN A 97 6.44 13.22 3.02
CA ASN A 97 5.01 13.13 2.69
C ASN A 97 4.25 12.19 3.63
N GLU A 98 4.93 11.41 4.47
CA GLU A 98 4.30 10.46 5.39
C GLU A 98 3.26 11.15 6.32
N PRO A 99 3.58 12.27 7.01
CA PRO A 99 2.64 12.91 7.93
C PRO A 99 1.33 13.36 7.26
N SER A 100 1.39 13.68 5.97
CA SER A 100 0.26 14.09 5.13
C SER A 100 -0.67 12.93 4.78
N LEU A 101 -0.11 11.73 4.61
CA LEU A 101 -0.85 10.53 4.19
C LEU A 101 -1.42 9.73 5.37
N LEU A 102 -0.74 9.72 6.52
CA LEU A 102 -1.16 8.95 7.70
C LEU A 102 -2.61 9.20 8.17
N PRO A 103 -3.17 10.43 8.12
CA PRO A 103 -4.57 10.67 8.47
C PRO A 103 -5.57 9.87 7.62
N TYR A 104 -5.19 9.53 6.37
CA TYR A 104 -6.05 8.87 5.39
C TYR A 104 -5.74 7.37 5.23
N VAL A 105 -4.75 6.84 5.96
CA VAL A 105 -4.21 5.49 5.72
C VAL A 105 -5.26 4.38 5.81
N HIS A 106 -6.26 4.51 6.70
CA HIS A 106 -7.35 3.52 6.78
C HIS A 106 -8.21 3.50 5.50
N GLN A 107 -8.57 4.68 4.97
CA GLN A 107 -9.31 4.77 3.71
C GLN A 107 -8.49 4.23 2.54
N ILE A 108 -7.20 4.57 2.49
CA ILE A 108 -6.26 4.10 1.48
C ILE A 108 -6.18 2.57 1.52
N TYR A 109 -5.89 1.97 2.69
CA TYR A 109 -5.73 0.53 2.82
C TYR A 109 -7.00 -0.24 2.47
N LYS A 110 -8.15 0.19 3.00
CA LYS A 110 -9.44 -0.43 2.66
C LYS A 110 -9.62 -0.52 1.15
N ARG A 111 -9.37 0.59 0.44
CA ARG A 111 -9.57 0.63 -1.01
C ARG A 111 -8.49 -0.14 -1.78
N LEU A 112 -7.21 -0.03 -1.43
CA LEU A 112 -6.13 -0.81 -2.04
C LEU A 112 -6.35 -2.32 -1.87
N VAL A 113 -6.80 -2.75 -0.68
CA VAL A 113 -7.11 -4.14 -0.39
C VAL A 113 -8.33 -4.61 -1.22
N ASP A 114 -9.33 -3.76 -1.48
CA ASP A 114 -10.43 -4.04 -2.41
C ASP A 114 -9.96 -4.21 -3.85
N LEU A 115 -9.02 -3.39 -4.32
CA LEU A 115 -8.44 -3.51 -5.67
C LEU A 115 -7.73 -4.86 -5.89
N LEU A 116 -7.18 -5.49 -4.84
CA LEU A 116 -6.59 -6.85 -4.95
C LEU A 116 -7.59 -7.91 -5.43
N SER A 117 -8.89 -7.68 -5.24
CA SER A 117 -9.95 -8.62 -5.63
C SER A 117 -10.60 -8.30 -6.98
N LEU A 118 -10.25 -7.16 -7.59
CA LEU A 118 -10.83 -6.80 -8.88
C LEU A 118 -10.26 -7.69 -10.01
N PRO A 119 -11.10 -8.04 -11.00
CA PRO A 119 -10.63 -8.69 -12.22
C PRO A 119 -9.84 -7.68 -13.05
N GLY A 120 -8.51 -7.70 -12.94
CA GLY A 120 -7.66 -6.79 -13.70
C GLY A 120 -6.22 -6.82 -13.22
N ALA A 121 -5.33 -7.25 -14.11
CA ALA A 121 -3.90 -7.35 -13.82
C ALA A 121 -3.30 -6.03 -13.30
N ASP A 122 -3.65 -4.92 -13.96
CA ASP A 122 -3.08 -3.61 -13.65
C ASP A 122 -3.51 -3.08 -12.27
N ALA A 123 -4.79 -3.26 -11.92
CA ALA A 123 -5.32 -2.82 -10.63
C ALA A 123 -4.69 -3.59 -9.47
N GLN A 124 -4.52 -4.91 -9.63
CA GLN A 124 -3.80 -5.74 -8.66
C GLN A 124 -2.32 -5.33 -8.57
N ALA A 125 -1.66 -5.10 -9.71
CA ALA A 125 -0.26 -4.70 -9.74
C ALA A 125 -0.02 -3.35 -9.03
N ALA A 126 -0.84 -2.34 -9.34
CA ALA A 126 -0.77 -1.02 -8.72
C ALA A 126 -1.04 -1.10 -7.21
N ALA A 127 -2.09 -1.83 -6.81
CA ALA A 127 -2.45 -1.98 -5.41
C ALA A 127 -1.38 -2.74 -4.60
N VAL A 128 -0.85 -3.86 -5.10
CA VAL A 128 0.24 -4.59 -4.43
C VAL A 128 1.50 -3.73 -4.34
N ALA A 129 1.84 -2.99 -5.39
CA ALA A 129 3.00 -2.11 -5.37
C ALA A 129 2.86 -1.00 -4.30
N ALA A 130 1.68 -0.41 -4.19
CA ALA A 130 1.39 0.59 -3.17
C ALA A 130 1.46 -0.01 -1.76
N LEU A 131 0.76 -1.13 -1.52
CA LEU A 131 0.75 -1.80 -0.21
C LEU A 131 2.15 -2.23 0.24
N TYR A 132 2.98 -2.72 -0.68
CA TYR A 132 4.39 -3.01 -0.41
C TYR A 132 5.14 -1.74 0.05
N ASN A 133 5.03 -0.64 -0.70
CA ASN A 133 5.72 0.60 -0.34
C ASN A 133 5.24 1.13 1.03
N PHE A 134 3.94 1.08 1.33
CA PHE A 134 3.43 1.43 2.66
C PHE A 134 4.00 0.55 3.78
N ALA A 135 4.11 -0.77 3.56
CA ALA A 135 4.66 -1.69 4.56
C ALA A 135 6.15 -1.43 4.87
N GLU A 136 6.89 -0.91 3.90
CA GLU A 136 8.33 -0.62 4.04
C GLU A 136 8.62 0.70 4.79
N VAL A 137 7.63 1.57 4.96
CA VAL A 137 7.83 2.91 5.53
C VAL A 137 8.18 2.84 7.01
N ASN A 138 7.28 2.27 7.83
CA ASN A 138 7.48 2.16 9.28
C ASN A 138 6.58 1.09 9.92
N MET A 139 6.82 0.86 11.21
CA MET A 139 6.07 -0.11 12.03
C MET A 139 4.56 0.19 12.05
N ASP A 140 4.15 1.44 12.25
CA ASP A 140 2.72 1.81 12.34
C ASP A 140 1.96 1.47 11.05
N CYS A 141 2.57 1.71 9.89
CA CYS A 141 2.02 1.32 8.59
C CYS A 141 1.81 -0.19 8.48
N ARG A 142 2.77 -1.01 8.96
CA ARG A 142 2.65 -2.47 8.99
C ARG A 142 1.57 -2.96 9.94
N LEU A 143 1.47 -2.40 11.14
CA LEU A 143 0.44 -2.78 12.11
C LEU A 143 -0.97 -2.46 11.58
N ARG A 144 -1.14 -1.27 11.00
CA ARG A 144 -2.42 -0.86 10.40
C ARG A 144 -2.78 -1.70 9.17
N LEU A 145 -1.81 -2.04 8.33
CA LEU A 145 -2.06 -2.85 7.13
C LEU A 145 -2.45 -4.29 7.49
N ALA A 146 -1.74 -4.93 8.42
CA ALA A 146 -2.11 -6.27 8.88
C ALA A 146 -3.50 -6.31 9.53
N SER A 147 -3.89 -5.23 10.20
CA SER A 147 -5.21 -5.09 10.81
C SER A 147 -6.33 -4.79 9.81
N GLU A 148 -6.00 -4.37 8.58
CA GLU A 148 -6.99 -4.10 7.55
C GLU A 148 -7.68 -5.40 7.12
N ARG A 149 -9.01 -5.35 7.04
CA ARG A 149 -9.81 -6.54 6.83
C ARG A 149 -9.45 -7.17 5.48
N TRP A 150 -9.17 -8.47 5.52
CA TRP A 150 -8.81 -9.28 4.35
C TRP A 150 -7.45 -8.97 3.69
N ALA A 151 -6.65 -8.05 4.21
CA ALA A 151 -5.36 -7.70 3.62
C ALA A 151 -4.45 -8.92 3.45
N ILE A 152 -4.19 -9.65 4.54
CA ILE A 152 -3.34 -10.85 4.55
C ILE A 152 -3.90 -11.91 3.59
N GLY A 153 -5.19 -12.26 3.72
CA GLY A 153 -5.80 -13.30 2.90
C GLY A 153 -5.82 -12.98 1.40
N ARG A 154 -6.00 -11.71 1.02
CA ARG A 154 -5.98 -11.29 -0.39
C ARG A 154 -4.56 -11.26 -0.96
N LEU A 155 -3.56 -10.86 -0.18
CA LEU A 155 -2.15 -10.99 -0.57
C LEU A 155 -1.73 -12.44 -0.79
N VAL A 156 -2.16 -13.34 0.11
CA VAL A 156 -1.94 -14.79 -0.03
C VAL A 156 -2.60 -15.33 -1.30
N LYS A 157 -3.83 -14.90 -1.60
CA LYS A 157 -4.55 -15.32 -2.81
C LYS A 157 -3.80 -14.94 -4.10
N ILE A 158 -3.16 -13.77 -4.15
CA ILE A 158 -2.34 -13.35 -5.31
C ILE A 158 -1.15 -14.28 -5.54
N ILE A 159 -0.62 -14.87 -4.47
CA ILE A 159 0.52 -15.80 -4.56
C ILE A 159 0.04 -17.20 -4.95
N GLN A 160 -1.10 -17.64 -4.41
CA GLN A 160 -1.69 -18.95 -4.73
C GLN A 160 -2.31 -19.02 -6.15
N ALA A 161 -2.80 -17.90 -6.66
CA ALA A 161 -3.27 -17.73 -8.04
C ALA A 161 -2.36 -16.69 -8.72
N PRO A 162 -1.17 -17.10 -9.19
CA PRO A 162 -0.11 -16.17 -9.55
C PRO A 162 -0.53 -15.18 -10.62
N HIS A 163 -0.22 -13.92 -10.37
CA HIS A 163 -0.33 -12.86 -11.35
C HIS A 163 0.66 -13.09 -12.52
N ALA A 164 0.28 -12.66 -13.73
CA ALA A 164 1.11 -12.83 -14.94
C ALA A 164 2.50 -12.17 -14.81
N LEU A 165 2.57 -11.04 -14.08
CA LEU A 165 3.81 -10.37 -13.73
C LEU A 165 4.38 -10.94 -12.42
N SER A 166 5.51 -11.65 -12.49
CA SER A 166 6.12 -12.28 -11.31
C SER A 166 6.50 -11.31 -10.18
N GLU A 167 6.72 -10.04 -10.55
CA GLU A 167 7.08 -8.97 -9.61
C GLU A 167 5.93 -8.65 -8.65
N VAL A 168 4.67 -8.81 -9.10
CA VAL A 168 3.48 -8.61 -8.26
C VAL A 168 3.45 -9.67 -7.16
N CYS A 169 3.64 -10.95 -7.51
CA CYS A 169 3.71 -12.01 -6.51
C CYS A 169 4.89 -11.84 -5.55
N ARG A 170 6.06 -11.38 -6.07
CA ARG A 170 7.23 -11.08 -5.24
C ARG A 170 6.94 -10.00 -4.20
N LYS A 171 6.36 -8.88 -4.63
CA LYS A 171 5.97 -7.78 -3.72
C LYS A 171 4.89 -8.20 -2.72
N ALA A 172 3.93 -9.03 -3.13
CA ALA A 172 2.93 -9.57 -2.21
C ALA A 172 3.58 -10.45 -1.13
N ALA A 173 4.52 -11.33 -1.50
CA ALA A 173 5.26 -12.17 -0.56
C ALA A 173 6.12 -11.34 0.40
N LEU A 174 6.84 -10.35 -0.12
CA LEU A 174 7.63 -9.44 0.73
C LEU A 174 6.75 -8.58 1.64
N THR A 175 5.58 -8.15 1.18
CA THR A 175 4.63 -7.44 2.05
C THR A 175 4.24 -8.33 3.22
N LEU A 176 3.86 -9.58 2.98
CA LEU A 176 3.54 -10.54 4.05
C LEU A 176 4.72 -10.81 4.99
N GLU A 177 5.93 -10.87 4.45
CA GLU A 177 7.16 -11.00 5.22
C GLU A 177 7.38 -9.80 6.16
N SER A 178 7.31 -8.57 5.63
CA SER A 178 7.41 -7.34 6.41
C SER A 178 6.31 -7.29 7.48
N LEU A 179 5.07 -7.70 7.17
CA LEU A 179 4.02 -7.77 8.18
C LEU A 179 4.32 -8.80 9.29
N SER A 180 4.99 -9.91 8.95
CA SER A 180 5.35 -10.98 9.89
C SER A 180 6.49 -10.62 10.83
N SER A 181 7.34 -9.66 10.45
CA SER A 181 8.44 -9.18 11.30
C SER A 181 7.95 -8.41 12.53
N GLU A 182 6.67 -8.01 12.55
CA GLU A 182 6.06 -7.29 13.66
C GLU A 182 5.40 -8.25 14.66
N PRO A 183 5.89 -8.34 15.91
CA PRO A 183 5.34 -9.26 16.91
C PRO A 183 3.84 -9.08 17.18
N GLN A 184 3.34 -7.84 17.09
CA GLN A 184 1.93 -7.52 17.32
C GLN A 184 1.00 -8.07 16.23
N ASN A 185 1.52 -8.33 15.02
CA ASN A 185 0.74 -8.89 13.91
C ASN A 185 0.63 -10.42 14.00
N LYS A 186 1.42 -11.06 14.86
CA LYS A 186 1.55 -12.53 14.94
C LYS A 186 0.22 -13.26 15.03
N SER A 187 -0.71 -12.82 15.88
CA SER A 187 -2.03 -13.46 16.03
C SER A 187 -2.87 -13.39 14.74
N LEU A 188 -2.73 -12.32 13.95
CA LEU A 188 -3.43 -12.14 12.68
C LEU A 188 -2.85 -13.04 11.59
N LEU A 189 -1.52 -13.15 11.53
CA LEU A 189 -0.83 -14.01 10.55
C LEU A 189 -0.97 -15.50 10.87
N LEU A 190 -1.00 -15.89 12.16
CA LEU A 190 -1.20 -17.30 12.55
C LEU A 190 -2.53 -17.88 12.07
N ALA A 191 -3.55 -17.04 11.81
CA ALA A 191 -4.79 -17.49 11.18
C ALA A 191 -4.58 -18.08 9.76
N TYR A 192 -3.43 -17.81 9.13
CA TYR A 192 -3.04 -18.28 7.80
C TYR A 192 -1.85 -19.26 7.84
N GLU A 193 -1.45 -19.74 9.04
CA GLU A 193 -0.28 -20.61 9.24
C GLU A 193 -0.30 -21.85 8.32
N HIS A 194 -1.45 -22.52 8.21
CA HIS A 194 -1.61 -23.66 7.32
C HIS A 194 -1.25 -23.32 5.86
N THR A 195 -1.75 -22.18 5.36
CA THR A 195 -1.49 -21.74 3.99
C THR A 195 -0.03 -21.34 3.80
N PHE A 196 0.59 -20.74 4.81
CA PHE A 196 2.03 -20.45 4.77
C PHE A 196 2.86 -21.73 4.74
N ALA A 197 2.47 -22.76 5.49
CA ALA A 197 3.12 -24.07 5.46
C ALA A 197 3.02 -24.71 4.07
N GLU A 198 1.83 -24.72 3.45
CA GLU A 198 1.66 -25.23 2.09
C GLU A 198 2.56 -24.51 1.07
N LEU A 199 2.66 -23.18 1.17
CA LEU A 199 3.52 -22.38 0.30
C LEU A 199 5.01 -22.62 0.58
N ALA A 200 5.42 -22.82 1.83
CA ALA A 200 6.79 -23.14 2.22
C ALA A 200 7.24 -24.52 1.74
N PHE A 201 6.34 -25.52 1.78
CA PHE A 201 6.61 -26.89 1.32
C PHE A 201 6.39 -27.07 -0.18
N SER A 202 5.88 -26.05 -0.89
CA SER A 202 5.86 -26.06 -2.35
C SER A 202 7.26 -25.86 -2.91
N ASP A 203 7.60 -26.51 -4.04
CA ASP A 203 8.81 -26.22 -4.83
C ASP A 203 8.68 -24.90 -5.62
N GLY A 204 8.15 -23.86 -4.96
CA GLY A 204 7.83 -22.57 -5.53
C GLY A 204 8.91 -21.51 -5.28
N LYS A 205 8.92 -20.47 -6.12
CA LYS A 205 9.88 -19.33 -6.04
C LYS A 205 9.89 -18.60 -4.68
N PHE A 206 8.82 -18.74 -3.88
CA PHE A 206 8.64 -18.03 -2.61
C PHE A 206 8.73 -18.93 -1.37
N SER A 207 9.11 -20.20 -1.54
CA SER A 207 9.21 -21.19 -0.44
C SER A 207 10.08 -20.67 0.71
N ASP A 208 11.26 -20.12 0.40
CA ASP A 208 12.19 -19.54 1.38
C ASP A 208 11.60 -18.34 2.13
N THR A 209 10.79 -17.51 1.46
CA THR A 209 10.08 -16.40 2.12
C THR A 209 9.04 -16.92 3.10
N PHE A 210 8.25 -17.93 2.72
CA PHE A 210 7.25 -18.50 3.62
C PHE A 210 7.85 -19.32 4.75
N ALA A 211 8.99 -19.99 4.52
CA ALA A 211 9.75 -20.62 5.58
C ALA A 211 10.24 -19.60 6.63
N ARG A 212 10.72 -18.43 6.19
CA ARG A 212 11.10 -17.33 7.10
C ARG A 212 9.91 -16.74 7.84
N ILE A 213 8.77 -16.54 7.18
CA ILE A 213 7.52 -16.11 7.84
C ILE A 213 7.15 -17.11 8.94
N LEU A 214 7.11 -18.42 8.65
CA LEU A 214 6.81 -19.45 9.65
C LEU A 214 7.83 -19.48 10.78
N TRP A 215 9.11 -19.24 10.46
CA TRP A 215 10.14 -19.11 11.47
C TRP A 215 9.86 -17.92 12.40
N GLU A 216 9.50 -16.75 11.90
CA GLU A 216 9.13 -15.59 12.74
C GLU A 216 7.86 -15.84 13.58
N LEU A 217 6.87 -16.52 12.99
CA LEU A 217 5.64 -16.90 13.70
C LEU A 217 5.87 -17.99 14.75
N SER A 218 6.92 -18.80 14.64
CA SER A 218 7.26 -19.84 15.63
C SER A 218 8.34 -19.37 16.62
N SER A 219 9.20 -18.43 16.23
CA SER A 219 10.21 -17.83 17.08
C SER A 219 9.52 -17.02 18.19
N ARG A 220 10.05 -17.15 19.41
CA ARG A 220 9.34 -16.77 20.63
C ARG A 220 9.31 -15.24 20.83
N SER A 221 8.11 -14.70 21.04
CA SER A 221 7.90 -13.56 21.94
C SER A 221 6.88 -13.95 23.02
N GLY A 222 7.38 -14.48 24.13
CA GLY A 222 6.62 -14.59 25.39
C GLY A 222 5.84 -15.88 25.62
N SER A 223 6.52 -17.03 25.78
CA SER A 223 5.95 -18.11 26.60
C SER A 223 5.92 -17.66 28.07
N LYS A 224 4.95 -16.82 28.43
CA LYS A 224 4.23 -17.08 29.68
C LYS A 224 3.13 -18.08 29.33
N VAL A 225 3.57 -19.30 29.00
CA VAL A 225 2.79 -20.46 29.40
C VAL A 225 2.64 -20.26 30.90
N SER A 226 1.42 -19.91 31.32
CA SER A 226 1.04 -20.02 32.72
C SER A 226 1.48 -21.43 33.10
N ALA A 227 2.55 -21.53 33.89
CA ALA A 227 2.86 -22.76 34.56
C ALA A 227 1.65 -22.98 35.47
N ALA A 228 0.67 -23.72 34.96
CA ALA A 228 -0.33 -24.35 35.78
C ALA A 228 0.48 -25.12 36.81
N ARG A 229 0.57 -24.57 38.03
CA ARG A 229 1.06 -25.30 39.19
C ARG A 229 0.24 -26.58 39.19
N GLY A 230 0.87 -27.69 38.83
CA GLY A 230 0.29 -29.01 39.03
C GLY A 230 -0.04 -29.10 40.51
N VAL A 231 -1.32 -29.07 40.83
CA VAL A 231 -1.82 -29.53 42.13
C VAL A 231 -1.66 -31.04 42.09
N TRP A 232 -0.48 -31.51 42.49
CA TRP A 232 -0.30 -32.91 42.83
C TRP A 232 -0.95 -33.11 44.18
N GLY A 233 -2.06 -33.84 44.18
CA GLY A 233 -2.69 -34.33 45.40
C GLY A 233 -1.76 -35.31 46.10
N SER A 234 -1.60 -35.10 47.41
CA SER A 234 -1.34 -36.10 48.44
C SER A 234 -1.73 -35.47 49.77
#